data_AF-A0A8H4T377-F1
#
_entry.id   AF-A0A8H4T377-F1
#
_cell.length_a   1.000
_cell.length_b   1.000
_cell.length_c   1.000
_cell.angle_alpha   90.00
_cell.angle_beta   90.00
_cell.angle_gamma   90.00
#
_symmetry.space_group_name_H-M   'P 1'
#
loop_
_entity.id
_entity.type
_entity.pdbx_description
1 polymer ?
#
loop_
_entity_poly.entity_id
_entity_poly.type
_entity_poly.pdbx_seq_one_letter_code
_entity_poly.pdbx_strand_id
1 'polypeptide(L)'
;MPSIESPTLATHLLSALLPPELAESIQKHILHPRSPVQIVTRNVLAQAQNLLDTAAPLLEPIFDRIMVVLAENQGLVGVVASLAVLATVLVILNWIRRLLMWWTRMAMRIATWAFLFAIAAWIWERGVFDSARDMAVMGGKIVGYLAVIKDVWLQEYDRYEAQQGMTGTRGTASGRRSR
;
A
#
# COMPACT_ATOMS: atom_id res chain seq x y z
N MET A 1 28.08 -21.56 35.80
CA MET A 1 28.45 -20.42 34.92
C MET A 1 27.19 -19.61 34.64
N PRO A 2 27.15 -18.30 34.96
CA PRO A 2 25.96 -17.48 34.83
C PRO A 2 25.85 -16.87 33.41
N SER A 3 24.73 -17.08 32.74
CA SER A 3 24.40 -16.45 31.45
C SER A 3 23.73 -15.10 31.69
N ILE A 4 24.50 -14.03 31.48
CA ILE A 4 24.09 -12.63 31.60
C ILE A 4 23.16 -12.24 30.44
N GLU A 5 21.91 -11.97 30.82
CA GLU A 5 21.09 -10.81 30.43
C GLU A 5 21.18 -10.32 28.96
N SER A 6 20.12 -10.60 28.18
CA SER A 6 19.76 -9.80 27.00
C SER A 6 18.34 -9.16 27.03
N PRO A 7 17.73 -8.79 28.18
CA PRO A 7 16.47 -8.04 28.19
C PRO A 7 16.66 -6.51 28.04
N THR A 8 17.89 -5.98 28.09
CA THR A 8 18.12 -4.53 28.25
C THR A 8 18.10 -3.75 26.94
N LEU A 9 18.64 -4.29 25.84
CA LEU A 9 18.74 -3.57 24.56
C LEU A 9 17.39 -3.41 23.85
N ALA A 10 16.56 -4.46 23.84
CA ALA A 10 15.20 -4.35 23.31
C ALA A 10 14.38 -3.32 24.09
N THR A 11 14.50 -3.33 25.42
CA THR A 11 13.79 -2.40 26.32
C THR A 11 14.28 -0.96 26.17
N HIS A 12 15.57 -0.74 25.93
CA HIS A 12 16.14 0.58 25.67
C HIS A 12 15.73 1.16 24.30
N LEU A 13 15.59 0.32 23.28
CA LEU A 13 15.12 0.77 21.96
C LEU A 13 13.61 1.05 21.97
N LEU A 14 12.85 0.29 22.75
CA LEU A 14 11.43 0.55 23.02
C LEU A 14 11.21 1.84 23.81
N SER A 15 12.09 2.20 24.75
CA SER A 15 11.99 3.46 25.50
C SER A 15 12.51 4.68 24.73
N ALA A 16 13.45 4.50 23.81
CA ALA A 16 14.00 5.59 23.00
C ALA A 16 13.08 6.00 21.83
N LEU A 17 12.20 5.10 21.37
CA LEU A 17 11.34 5.32 20.19
C LEU A 17 9.86 5.58 20.53
N LEU A 18 9.45 5.41 21.79
CA LEU A 18 8.06 5.53 22.22
C LEU A 18 7.91 6.67 23.26
N PRO A 19 7.16 7.74 22.95
CA PRO A 19 6.93 8.88 23.84
C PRO A 19 6.46 8.46 25.25
N PRO A 20 6.93 9.13 26.32
CA PRO A 20 6.66 8.77 27.73
C PRO A 20 5.15 8.71 28.08
N GLU A 21 4.31 9.39 27.32
CA GLU A 21 2.84 9.37 27.41
C GLU A 21 2.25 7.95 27.17
N LEU A 22 2.93 7.12 26.36
CA LEU A 22 2.48 5.77 26.01
C LEU A 22 2.95 4.71 27.00
N ALA A 23 4.07 4.96 27.69
CA ALA A 23 4.62 4.04 28.68
C ALA A 23 3.67 3.84 29.88
N GLU A 24 3.03 4.91 30.33
CA GLU A 24 2.09 4.85 31.47
C GLU A 24 0.78 4.13 31.12
N SER A 25 0.28 4.33 29.89
CA SER A 25 -0.94 3.67 29.39
C SER A 25 -0.72 2.18 29.08
N ILE A 26 0.44 1.82 28.52
CA ILE A 26 0.86 0.43 28.27
C ILE A 26 1.09 -0.29 29.59
N GLN A 27 1.70 0.34 30.59
CA GLN A 27 1.91 -0.31 31.88
C GLN A 27 0.60 -0.51 32.66
N LYS A 28 -0.34 0.44 32.56
CA LYS A 28 -1.64 0.36 33.23
C LYS A 28 -2.61 -0.65 32.58
N HIS A 29 -2.58 -0.81 31.25
CA HIS A 29 -3.54 -1.68 30.52
C HIS A 29 -2.94 -2.92 29.83
N ILE A 30 -1.63 -2.97 29.57
CA ILE A 30 -0.99 -4.06 28.79
C ILE A 30 -0.15 -5.01 29.66
N LEU A 31 0.32 -4.56 30.84
CA LEU A 31 1.17 -5.36 31.75
C LEU A 31 0.42 -5.93 32.99
N HIS A 32 -0.91 -6.02 32.97
CA HIS A 32 -1.63 -6.84 33.96
C HIS A 32 -1.68 -8.31 33.50
N PRO A 33 -1.29 -9.30 34.34
CA PRO A 33 -1.31 -10.75 34.05
C PRO A 33 -2.65 -11.38 33.64
N ARG A 34 -3.71 -10.57 33.48
CA ARG A 34 -5.04 -10.95 32.97
C ARG A 34 -5.47 -10.07 31.78
N SER A 35 -4.51 -9.62 30.97
CA SER A 35 -4.79 -8.82 29.78
C SER A 35 -5.45 -9.68 28.69
N PRO A 36 -6.60 -9.25 28.12
CA PRO A 36 -7.30 -9.97 27.05
C PRO A 36 -6.45 -10.08 25.77
N VAL A 37 -5.45 -9.20 25.59
CA VAL A 37 -4.50 -9.26 24.48
C VAL A 37 -3.63 -10.53 24.57
N GLN A 38 -3.27 -10.96 25.79
CA GLN A 38 -2.49 -12.18 25.99
C GLN A 38 -3.33 -13.45 25.77
N ILE A 39 -4.64 -13.38 26.01
CA ILE A 39 -5.57 -14.48 25.70
C ILE A 39 -5.75 -14.61 24.20
N VAL A 40 -5.89 -13.49 23.48
CA VAL A 40 -5.99 -13.49 22.02
C VAL A 40 -4.71 -14.01 21.38
N THR A 41 -3.52 -13.57 21.82
CA THR A 41 -2.26 -14.08 21.25
C THR A 41 -2.07 -15.56 21.51
N ARG A 42 -2.39 -16.06 22.70
CA ARG A 42 -2.36 -17.50 23.01
C ARG A 42 -3.36 -18.29 22.17
N ASN A 43 -4.58 -17.78 21.99
CA ASN A 43 -5.61 -18.43 21.19
C ASN A 43 -5.30 -18.40 19.69
N VAL A 44 -4.68 -17.33 19.19
CA VAL A 44 -4.22 -17.23 17.80
C VAL A 44 -3.04 -18.16 17.56
N LEU A 45 -2.09 -18.24 18.51
CA LEU A 45 -0.95 -19.14 18.40
C LEU A 45 -1.39 -20.61 18.44
N ALA A 46 -2.31 -20.96 19.36
CA ALA A 46 -2.87 -22.30 19.45
C ALA A 46 -3.70 -22.67 18.21
N GLN A 47 -4.46 -21.72 17.64
CA GLN A 47 -5.18 -21.95 16.39
C GLN A 47 -4.24 -22.07 15.20
N ALA A 48 -3.19 -21.25 15.13
CA ALA A 48 -2.19 -21.36 14.08
C ALA A 48 -1.47 -22.71 14.13
N GLN A 49 -1.13 -23.20 15.32
CA GLN A 49 -0.51 -24.51 15.51
C GLN A 49 -1.46 -25.65 15.11
N ASN A 50 -2.72 -25.63 15.57
CA ASN A 50 -3.71 -26.65 15.17
C ASN A 50 -3.99 -26.65 13.66
N LEU A 51 -4.01 -25.48 13.02
CA LEU A 51 -4.18 -25.36 11.57
C LEU A 51 -2.94 -25.89 10.84
N LEU A 52 -1.73 -25.62 11.34
CA LEU A 52 -0.51 -26.21 10.81
C LEU A 52 -0.51 -27.73 10.96
N ASP A 53 -0.85 -28.26 12.14
CA ASP A 53 -0.87 -29.71 12.40
C ASP A 53 -1.93 -30.43 11.57
N THR A 54 -3.05 -29.76 11.26
CA THR A 54 -4.09 -30.32 10.38
C THR A 54 -3.71 -30.21 8.90
N ALA A 55 -3.02 -29.15 8.51
CA ALA A 55 -2.63 -28.91 7.11
C ALA A 55 -1.31 -29.60 6.72
N ALA A 56 -0.41 -29.83 7.68
CA ALA A 56 0.87 -30.50 7.50
C ALA A 56 0.76 -31.83 6.74
N PRO A 57 -0.11 -32.79 7.14
CA PRO A 57 -0.21 -34.08 6.45
C PRO A 57 -0.76 -33.98 5.01
N LEU A 58 -1.42 -32.88 4.65
CA LEU A 58 -1.88 -32.62 3.27
C LEU A 58 -0.78 -31.96 2.42
N LEU A 59 0.09 -31.16 3.06
CA LEU A 59 1.16 -30.43 2.40
C LEU A 59 2.42 -31.29 2.20
N GLU A 60 2.72 -32.18 3.15
CA GLU A 60 3.87 -33.08 3.14
C GLU A 60 3.99 -33.93 1.86
N PRO A 61 2.95 -34.67 1.40
CA PRO A 61 3.06 -35.48 0.18
C PRO A 61 3.17 -34.64 -1.09
N ILE A 62 2.69 -33.40 -1.09
CA ILE A 62 2.82 -32.48 -2.22
C ILE A 62 4.26 -31.98 -2.30
N PHE A 63 4.83 -31.58 -1.16
CA PHE A 63 6.21 -31.14 -1.07
C PHE A 63 7.19 -32.23 -1.48
N ASP A 64 7.01 -33.45 -0.98
CA ASP A 64 7.86 -34.58 -1.34
C ASP A 64 7.81 -34.89 -2.84
N ARG A 65 6.61 -34.88 -3.45
CA ARG A 65 6.49 -35.08 -4.91
C ARG A 65 7.19 -33.99 -5.70
N ILE A 66 7.07 -32.73 -5.28
CA ILE A 66 7.77 -31.62 -5.94
C ILE A 66 9.29 -31.78 -5.80
N MET A 67 9.77 -32.17 -4.62
CA MET A 67 11.19 -32.35 -4.35
C MET A 67 11.78 -33.53 -5.13
N VAL A 68 11.06 -34.64 -5.23
CA VAL A 68 11.48 -35.80 -6.03
C VAL A 68 11.59 -35.42 -7.52
N VAL A 69 10.58 -34.73 -8.07
CA VAL A 69 10.58 -34.28 -9.48
C VAL A 69 11.68 -33.26 -9.76
N LEU A 70 11.97 -32.35 -8.82
CA LEU A 70 13.08 -31.42 -8.90
C LEU A 70 14.44 -32.15 -8.82
N ALA A 71 14.60 -33.08 -7.89
CA ALA A 71 15.85 -33.81 -7.67
C ALA A 71 16.22 -34.70 -8.87
N GLU A 72 15.21 -35.29 -9.53
CA GLU A 72 15.41 -36.14 -10.71
C GLU A 72 15.87 -35.37 -11.95
N ASN A 73 15.58 -34.06 -12.03
CA ASN A 73 15.93 -33.22 -13.18
C ASN A 73 16.72 -31.97 -12.74
N GLN A 74 18.04 -32.12 -12.55
CA GLN A 74 18.94 -31.04 -12.12
C GLN A 74 18.88 -29.78 -13.01
N GLY A 75 18.67 -29.93 -14.32
CA GLY A 75 18.49 -28.80 -15.24
C GLY A 75 17.14 -28.08 -15.08
N LEU A 76 16.10 -28.78 -14.61
CA LEU A 76 14.77 -28.23 -14.38
C LEU A 76 14.73 -27.40 -13.09
N VAL A 77 15.54 -27.75 -12.09
CA VAL A 77 15.63 -27.01 -10.81
C VAL A 77 15.98 -25.54 -11.04
N GLY A 78 16.97 -25.24 -11.88
CA GLY A 78 17.39 -23.86 -12.16
C GLY A 78 16.32 -23.03 -12.88
N VAL A 79 15.61 -23.64 -13.83
CA VAL A 79 14.51 -22.99 -14.56
C VAL A 79 13.31 -22.76 -13.64
N VAL A 80 12.94 -23.76 -12.83
CA VAL A 80 11.82 -23.63 -11.89
C VAL A 80 12.15 -22.62 -10.80
N ALA A 81 13.37 -22.62 -10.26
CA ALA A 81 13.80 -21.65 -9.26
C ALA A 81 13.78 -20.21 -9.80
N SER A 82 14.29 -19.98 -11.02
CA SER A 82 14.26 -18.65 -11.64
C SER A 82 12.82 -18.18 -11.95
N LEU A 83 11.96 -19.07 -12.45
CA LEU A 83 10.53 -18.78 -12.63
C LEU A 83 9.81 -18.51 -11.31
N ALA A 84 10.13 -19.25 -10.24
CA ALA A 84 9.57 -19.03 -8.92
C ALA A 84 9.96 -17.66 -8.36
N VAL A 85 11.22 -17.23 -8.54
CA VAL A 85 11.66 -15.88 -8.14
C VAL A 85 10.89 -14.82 -8.94
N LEU A 86 10.80 -14.98 -10.26
CA LEU A 86 10.06 -14.04 -11.12
C LEU A 86 8.57 -13.98 -10.73
N ALA A 87 7.93 -15.13 -10.56
CA ALA A 87 6.55 -15.23 -10.12
C ALA A 87 6.35 -14.58 -8.75
N THR A 88 7.28 -14.78 -7.81
CA THR A 88 7.25 -14.14 -6.49
C THR A 88 7.26 -12.62 -6.62
N VAL A 89 8.13 -12.06 -7.45
CA VAL A 89 8.18 -10.61 -7.71
C VAL A 89 6.86 -10.11 -8.31
N LEU A 90 6.32 -10.81 -9.30
CA LEU A 90 5.04 -10.45 -9.93
C LEU A 90 3.86 -10.52 -8.95
N VAL A 91 3.84 -11.56 -8.11
CA VAL A 91 2.83 -11.71 -7.05
C VAL A 91 2.92 -10.55 -6.07
N ILE A 92 4.12 -10.21 -5.60
CA ILE A 92 4.34 -9.08 -4.68
C ILE A 92 3.88 -7.76 -5.34
N LEU A 93 4.29 -7.49 -6.58
CA LEU A 93 3.89 -6.28 -7.31
C LEU A 93 2.37 -6.20 -7.49
N ASN A 94 1.73 -7.32 -7.82
CA ASN A 94 0.27 -7.36 -7.95
C ASN A 94 -0.42 -7.17 -6.60
N TRP A 95 0.15 -7.71 -5.53
CA TRP A 95 -0.34 -7.52 -4.17
C TRP A 95 -0.26 -6.07 -3.74
N ILE A 96 0.87 -5.40 -3.99
CA ILE A 96 1.06 -3.97 -3.75
C ILE A 96 0.04 -3.17 -4.56
N ARG A 97 -0.12 -3.46 -5.86
CA ARG A 97 -1.12 -2.78 -6.69
C ARG A 97 -2.53 -2.93 -6.12
N ARG A 98 -2.91 -4.13 -5.69
CA ARG A 98 -4.22 -4.41 -5.11
C ARG A 98 -4.41 -3.71 -3.77
N LEU A 99 -3.39 -3.74 -2.92
CA LEU A 99 -3.38 -3.07 -1.63
C LEU A 99 -3.51 -1.56 -1.80
N LEU A 100 -2.77 -0.96 -2.74
CA LEU A 100 -2.88 0.45 -3.08
C LEU A 100 -4.28 0.80 -3.58
N MET A 101 -4.85 0.04 -4.51
CA MET A 101 -6.21 0.29 -5.03
C MET A 101 -7.28 0.15 -3.94
N TRP A 102 -7.12 -0.81 -3.04
CA TRP A 102 -8.03 -0.98 -1.91
C TRP A 102 -7.89 0.16 -0.91
N TRP A 103 -6.65 0.53 -0.58
CA TRP A 103 -6.33 1.61 0.35
C TRP A 103 -6.80 2.97 -0.15
N THR A 104 -6.52 3.30 -1.42
CA THR A 104 -7.00 4.55 -2.03
C THR A 104 -8.51 4.62 -2.08
N ARG A 105 -9.20 3.50 -2.39
CA ARG A 105 -10.66 3.44 -2.34
C ARG A 105 -11.20 3.68 -0.94
N MET A 106 -10.57 3.10 0.08
CA MET A 106 -10.98 3.33 1.48
C MET A 106 -10.70 4.75 1.93
N ALA A 107 -9.50 5.27 1.65
CA ALA A 107 -9.13 6.64 1.96
C ALA A 107 -10.09 7.65 1.31
N MET A 108 -10.43 7.44 0.03
CA MET A 108 -11.40 8.28 -0.68
C MET A 108 -12.78 8.22 -0.03
N ARG A 109 -13.23 7.03 0.39
CA ARG A 109 -14.52 6.88 1.07
C ARG A 109 -14.52 7.62 2.41
N ILE A 110 -13.47 7.45 3.22
CA ILE A 110 -13.31 8.15 4.50
C ILE A 110 -13.26 9.66 4.28
N ALA A 111 -12.48 10.14 3.32
CA ALA A 111 -12.40 11.57 2.98
C ALA A 111 -13.76 12.11 2.54
N THR A 112 -14.52 11.36 1.74
CA THR A 112 -15.87 11.74 1.32
C THR A 112 -16.81 11.86 2.52
N TRP A 113 -16.81 10.87 3.42
CA TRP A 113 -17.62 10.94 4.64
C TRP A 113 -17.20 12.10 5.54
N ALA A 114 -15.91 12.28 5.77
CA ALA A 114 -15.39 13.39 6.57
C ALA A 114 -15.80 14.75 5.99
N PHE A 115 -15.74 14.90 4.67
CA PHE A 115 -16.20 16.11 3.98
C PHE A 115 -17.71 16.33 4.13
N LEU A 116 -18.53 15.29 3.97
CA LEU A 116 -19.97 15.38 4.19
C LEU A 116 -20.31 15.76 5.63
N PHE A 117 -19.62 15.16 6.62
CA PHE A 117 -19.80 15.53 8.03
C PHE A 117 -19.34 16.96 8.31
N ALA A 118 -18.23 17.40 7.72
CA ALA A 118 -17.77 18.78 7.83
C ALA A 118 -18.82 19.76 7.28
N ILE A 119 -19.42 19.47 6.11
CA ILE A 119 -20.52 20.27 5.56
C ILE A 119 -21.74 20.23 6.48
N ALA A 120 -22.15 19.06 6.95
CA ALA A 120 -23.31 18.91 7.82
C ALA A 120 -23.14 19.69 9.14
N ALA A 121 -21.96 19.59 9.77
CA ALA A 121 -21.63 20.34 10.98
C ALA A 121 -21.58 21.86 10.71
N TRP A 122 -21.02 22.27 9.57
CA TRP A 122 -20.95 23.69 9.20
C TRP A 122 -22.33 24.30 8.95
N ILE A 123 -23.22 23.57 8.27
CA ILE A 123 -24.62 23.96 8.07
C ILE A 123 -25.36 24.05 9.41
N TRP A 124 -25.07 23.12 10.33
CA TRP A 124 -25.68 23.10 11.66
C TRP A 124 -25.27 24.31 12.52
N GLU A 125 -24.01 24.75 12.45
CA GLU A 125 -23.51 25.91 13.20
C GLU A 125 -23.89 27.27 12.60
N ARG A 126 -23.98 27.40 11.27
CA ARG A 126 -24.10 28.72 10.60
C ARG A 126 -25.39 28.96 9.82
N GLY A 127 -26.20 27.93 9.60
CA GLY A 127 -27.41 28.03 8.78
C GLY A 127 -27.11 28.01 7.26
N VAL A 128 -28.04 27.43 6.50
CA VAL A 128 -27.86 27.04 5.07
C VAL A 128 -27.51 28.22 4.14
N PHE A 129 -28.00 29.43 4.42
CA PHE A 129 -27.99 30.55 3.47
C PHE A 129 -26.65 31.30 3.40
N ASP A 130 -26.00 31.55 4.54
CA ASP A 130 -24.67 32.20 4.57
C ASP A 130 -23.56 31.25 4.12
N SER A 131 -23.71 29.96 4.41
CA SER A 131 -22.78 28.90 3.99
C SER A 131 -22.75 28.68 2.47
N ALA A 132 -23.88 28.74 1.78
CA ALA A 132 -23.91 28.54 0.32
C ALA A 132 -23.18 29.66 -0.45
N ARG A 133 -23.31 30.92 0.01
CA ARG A 133 -22.68 32.08 -0.61
C ARG A 133 -21.16 32.04 -0.48
N ASP A 134 -20.65 31.69 0.69
CA ASP A 134 -19.21 31.57 0.94
C ASP A 134 -18.60 30.41 0.15
N MET A 135 -19.31 29.29 0.07
CA MET A 135 -18.84 28.11 -0.68
C MET A 135 -18.78 28.39 -2.19
N ALA A 136 -19.71 29.17 -2.74
CA ALA A 136 -19.69 29.58 -4.15
C ALA A 136 -18.50 30.51 -4.47
N VAL A 137 -18.18 31.46 -3.59
CA VAL A 137 -17.04 32.37 -3.76
C VAL A 137 -15.72 31.61 -3.64
N MET A 138 -15.62 30.69 -2.67
CA MET A 138 -14.42 29.87 -2.47
C MET A 138 -14.24 28.86 -3.62
N GLY A 139 -15.33 28.22 -4.05
CA GLY A 139 -15.34 27.29 -5.19
C GLY A 139 -14.93 27.98 -6.49
N GLY A 140 -15.42 29.20 -6.74
CA GLY A 140 -15.01 29.99 -7.91
C GLY A 140 -13.51 30.29 -7.95
N LYS A 141 -12.91 30.62 -6.80
CA LYS A 141 -11.45 30.83 -6.70
C LYS A 141 -10.67 29.55 -6.98
N ILE A 142 -11.08 28.43 -6.42
CA ILE A 142 -10.42 27.13 -6.60
C ILE A 142 -10.50 26.68 -8.06
N VAL A 143 -11.67 26.79 -8.69
CA VAL A 143 -11.87 26.46 -10.11
C VAL A 143 -11.02 27.35 -11.01
N GLY A 144 -10.91 28.65 -10.68
CA GLY A 144 -10.02 29.58 -11.38
C GLY A 144 -8.55 29.16 -11.34
N TYR A 145 -8.03 28.77 -10.17
CA TYR A 145 -6.65 28.26 -10.06
C TYR A 145 -6.44 26.93 -10.79
N LEU A 146 -7.41 26.01 -10.73
CA LEU A 146 -7.33 24.75 -11.48
C LEU A 146 -7.30 24.97 -13.00
N ALA A 147 -8.06 25.96 -13.51
CA ALA A 147 -8.06 26.30 -14.93
C ALA A 147 -6.67 26.75 -15.38
N VAL A 148 -6.01 27.63 -14.63
CA VAL A 148 -4.63 28.10 -14.93
C VAL A 148 -3.64 26.94 -14.96
N ILE A 149 -3.71 26.03 -13.98
CA ILE A 149 -2.80 24.86 -13.91
C ILE A 149 -3.05 23.92 -15.09
N LYS A 150 -4.32 23.67 -15.44
CA LYS A 150 -4.71 22.84 -16.58
C LYS A 150 -4.19 23.43 -17.89
N ASP A 151 -4.30 24.74 -18.07
CA ASP A 151 -3.88 25.43 -19.28
C ASP A 151 -2.36 25.34 -19.48
N VAL A 152 -1.57 25.47 -18.41
CA VAL A 152 -0.11 25.27 -18.45
C VAL A 152 0.24 23.83 -18.88
N TRP A 153 -0.50 22.84 -18.38
CA TRP A 153 -0.24 21.44 -18.69
C TRP A 153 -0.60 21.08 -20.13
N LEU A 154 -1.74 21.59 -20.62
CA LEU A 154 -2.16 21.42 -22.02
C LEU A 154 -1.18 22.10 -22.98
N GLN A 155 -0.71 23.30 -22.62
CA GLN A 155 0.29 24.02 -23.41
C GLN A 155 1.59 23.23 -23.57
N GLU A 156 2.03 22.53 -22.51
CA GLU A 156 3.23 21.69 -22.57
C GLU A 156 2.98 20.37 -23.32
N TYR A 157 1.80 19.78 -23.20
CA TYR A 157 1.40 18.60 -24.00
C TYR A 157 1.38 18.91 -25.51
N ASP A 158 0.71 20.00 -25.91
CA ASP A 158 0.65 20.47 -27.30
C ASP A 158 2.07 20.76 -27.83
N ARG A 159 2.95 21.27 -26.97
CA ARG A 159 4.35 21.51 -27.30
C ARG A 159 5.13 20.22 -27.57
N TYR A 160 4.86 19.13 -26.88
CA TYR A 160 5.48 17.83 -27.16
C TYR A 160 4.89 17.17 -28.40
N GLU A 161 3.57 17.27 -28.62
CA GLU A 161 2.91 16.73 -29.81
C GLU A 161 3.35 17.47 -31.08
N ALA A 162 3.47 18.80 -31.03
CA ALA A 162 4.01 19.60 -32.12
C ALA A 162 5.46 19.24 -32.47
N GLN A 163 6.30 18.93 -31.46
CA GLN A 163 7.68 18.49 -31.68
C GLN A 163 7.75 17.09 -32.31
N GLN A 164 6.91 16.14 -31.86
CA GLN A 164 6.86 14.79 -32.42
C GLN A 164 6.27 14.76 -33.84
N GLY A 165 5.23 15.57 -34.12
CA GLY A 165 4.63 15.70 -35.44
C GLY A 165 5.57 16.31 -36.49
N MET A 166 6.47 17.20 -36.08
CA MET A 166 7.49 17.80 -36.96
C MET A 166 8.68 16.88 -37.23
N THR A 167 9.01 15.96 -36.32
CA THR A 167 10.00 14.89 -36.58
C THR A 167 9.47 13.82 -37.54
N GLY A 168 8.19 13.48 -37.49
CA GLY A 168 7.56 12.50 -38.39
C GLY A 168 7.45 12.94 -39.85
N THR A 169 7.34 14.25 -40.11
CA THR A 169 7.14 14.78 -41.47
C THR A 169 8.46 14.96 -42.26
N ARG A 170 9.60 15.04 -41.59
CA ARG A 170 10.90 15.26 -42.25
C ARG A 170 11.56 13.98 -42.78
N GLY A 171 11.07 12.80 -42.39
CA GLY A 171 11.62 11.50 -42.75
C GLY A 171 11.13 10.90 -44.09
N THR A 172 10.08 11.44 -44.69
CA THR A 172 9.38 10.77 -45.83
C THR A 172 9.77 11.34 -47.21
N ALA A 173 10.64 12.34 -47.30
CA ALA A 173 10.94 13.06 -48.54
C ALA A 173 12.31 12.73 -49.19
N SER A 174 13.00 11.66 -48.79
CA SER A 174 14.32 11.30 -49.35
C SER A 174 14.33 10.10 -50.32
N GLY A 175 13.18 9.50 -50.65
CA GLY A 175 13.11 8.21 -51.35
C GLY A 175 12.58 8.18 -52.77
N ARG A 176 12.55 9.30 -53.53
CA ARG A 176 11.97 9.30 -54.89
C ARG A 176 12.73 10.16 -55.89
N ARG A 177 13.95 9.73 -56.26
CA ARG A 177 14.59 10.15 -57.51
C ARG A 177 15.72 9.20 -57.92
N SER A 178 15.37 8.17 -58.70
CA SER A 178 16.27 7.54 -59.67
C SER A 178 15.48 6.61 -60.60
N ARG A 179 15.10 7.15 -61.76
CA ARG A 179 14.96 6.42 -63.04
C ARG A 179 15.27 7.40 -64.15
#